data_AF-A0A0K8TKH5-F1
#
_entry.id   AF-A0A0K8TKH5-F1
#
_cell.length_a   1.000
_cell.length_b   1.000
_cell.length_c   1.000
_cell.angle_alpha   90.00
_cell.angle_beta   90.00
_cell.angle_gamma   90.00
#
_symmetry.space_group_name_H-M   'P 1'
#
loop_
_entity.id
_entity.type
_entity.pdbx_description
1 polymer ?
#
loop_
_entity_poly.entity_id
_entity_poly.type
_entity_poly.pdbx_seq_one_letter_code
_entity_poly.pdbx_strand_id
1 'polypeptide(L)'
;VHVNKKPKLSTKEELQTLSKDELIERFLTLQAHNNQLKNILQKNLGESSPDVHAGKRRKFNFESCNKRHVLLKFLYYGWDYQGYASQEHSIATIEYHLFNALQRTCLIESRQTSNYHRCGRTDKEVSAFCQVISIDVRSKFKPEMQDDEESLKNELDYCTMINRVLPRNIRCISWMPLKSPVYSARFDCIKRTYRYFFPKGELNIEAMKEACKFLIGPHDFRNLCKMDVCNGVTNFGRTIDSAGIFPCRSSTNEESDYSMFYFEIIGKAFLWHQVRSIMAVMLLIGEGKEEPQIIADLMNVEENPCKPQYNLAAGFPLNLYECEFRKYTIQKSNEPVTEPISEEEVMESDEVHTSEWIYSQENLETIISNLQQDWTNLNVKVTMIKENTLDLQKAYEKNFGIGNFRRQADVLSQGVRAKVYQKLLMRKRCESLENRLGHYVKKQRL
;
A
#
# COMPACT_ATOMS: atom_id res chain seq x y z
N VAL A 1 27.00 -18.33 -1.72
CA VAL A 1 27.67 -17.01 -1.69
C VAL A 1 27.53 -16.40 -3.07
N HIS A 2 26.61 -15.44 -3.26
CA HIS A 2 26.57 -14.67 -4.52
C HIS A 2 27.56 -13.52 -4.38
N VAL A 3 28.58 -13.55 -5.24
CA VAL A 3 29.54 -12.46 -5.38
C VAL A 3 28.78 -11.22 -5.83
N ASN A 4 28.74 -10.21 -4.96
CA ASN A 4 28.27 -8.87 -5.28
C ASN A 4 29.03 -8.37 -6.51
N LYS A 5 28.36 -8.29 -7.67
CA LYS A 5 28.86 -7.47 -8.77
C LYS A 5 28.87 -6.03 -8.25
N LYS A 6 30.06 -5.42 -8.18
CA LYS A 6 30.22 -3.99 -7.90
C LYS A 6 29.25 -3.20 -8.79
N PRO A 7 28.50 -2.22 -8.26
CA PRO A 7 27.69 -1.36 -9.11
C PRO A 7 28.61 -0.68 -10.13
N LYS A 8 28.28 -0.82 -11.41
CA LYS A 8 29.00 -0.18 -12.52
C LYS A 8 28.86 1.33 -12.32
N LEU A 9 29.96 2.06 -12.16
CA LEU A 9 29.93 3.51 -12.18
C LEU A 9 29.43 3.96 -13.56
N SER A 10 28.38 4.78 -13.59
CA SER A 10 27.88 5.37 -14.84
C SER A 10 28.93 6.27 -15.46
N THR A 11 29.18 6.13 -16.75
CA THR A 11 30.11 7.01 -17.46
C THR A 11 29.48 8.38 -17.66
N LYS A 12 30.32 9.40 -17.84
CA LYS A 12 29.87 10.78 -18.14
C LYS A 12 28.96 10.82 -19.38
N GLU A 13 29.26 9.99 -20.37
CA GLU A 13 28.50 9.85 -21.62
C GLU A 13 27.10 9.30 -21.36
N GLU A 14 26.95 8.30 -20.49
CA GLU A 14 25.63 7.78 -20.10
C GLU A 14 24.78 8.85 -19.41
N LEU A 15 25.38 9.64 -18.53
CA LEU A 15 24.67 10.72 -17.81
C LEU A 15 24.24 11.87 -18.73
N GLN A 16 24.96 12.12 -19.82
CA GLN A 16 24.60 13.15 -20.79
C GLN A 16 23.39 12.78 -21.66
N THR A 17 23.02 11.50 -21.71
CA THR A 17 21.82 11.04 -22.44
C THR A 17 20.54 11.14 -21.63
N LEU A 18 20.64 11.43 -20.32
CA LEU A 18 19.50 11.55 -19.42
C LEU A 18 18.89 12.95 -19.49
N SER A 19 17.57 13.01 -19.35
CA SER A 19 16.83 14.26 -19.15
C SER A 19 17.20 14.91 -17.82
N LYS A 20 16.90 16.21 -17.69
CA LYS A 20 17.13 16.97 -16.46
C LYS A 20 16.45 16.34 -15.25
N ASP A 21 15.23 15.83 -15.42
CA ASP A 21 14.45 15.22 -14.34
C ASP A 21 15.05 13.87 -13.91
N GLU A 22 15.50 13.05 -14.86
CA GLU A 22 16.20 11.78 -14.58
C GLU A 22 17.55 12.01 -13.86
N LEU A 23 18.27 13.08 -14.21
CA LEU A 23 19.49 13.47 -13.52
C LEU A 23 19.22 13.93 -12.08
N ILE A 24 18.14 14.68 -11.84
CA ILE A 24 17.73 15.09 -10.49
C ILE A 24 17.37 13.87 -9.65
N GLU A 25 16.56 12.95 -10.19
CA GLU A 25 16.16 11.72 -9.49
C GLU A 25 17.39 10.85 -9.15
N ARG A 26 18.34 10.74 -10.08
CA ARG A 26 19.58 9.99 -9.86
C ARG A 26 20.50 10.65 -8.84
N PHE A 27 20.60 11.97 -8.84
CA PHE A 27 21.34 12.72 -7.82
C PHE A 27 20.74 12.52 -6.43
N LEU A 28 19.42 12.64 -6.30
CA LEU A 28 18.71 12.41 -5.04
C LEU A 28 18.92 10.97 -4.53
N THR A 29 18.88 9.99 -5.44
CA THR A 29 19.13 8.58 -5.12
C THR A 29 20.57 8.36 -4.63
N LEU A 30 21.56 8.94 -5.29
CA LEU A 30 22.97 8.83 -4.89
C LEU A 30 23.25 9.54 -3.56
N GLN A 31 22.69 10.73 -3.35
CA GLN A 31 22.82 11.47 -2.10
C GLN A 31 22.22 10.68 -0.94
N ALA A 32 21.08 10.03 -1.17
CA ALA A 32 20.45 9.16 -0.20
C ALA A 32 21.27 7.89 0.10
N HIS A 33 21.76 7.20 -0.93
CA HIS A 33 22.61 6.02 -0.77
C HIS A 33 23.88 6.36 0.02
N ASN A 34 24.50 7.51 -0.26
CA ASN A 34 25.65 8.00 0.49
C ASN A 34 25.32 8.33 1.95
N ASN A 35 24.18 8.98 2.22
CA ASN A 35 23.74 9.22 3.59
C ASN A 35 23.48 7.92 4.35
N GLN A 36 22.90 6.92 3.68
CA GLN A 36 22.67 5.61 4.28
C GLN A 36 23.97 4.85 4.52
N LEU A 37 24.91 4.87 3.58
CA LEU A 37 26.25 4.30 3.77
C LEU A 37 26.97 4.99 4.93
N LYS A 38 26.89 6.33 5.03
CA LYS A 38 27.43 7.07 6.18
C LYS A 38 26.80 6.63 7.50
N ASN A 39 25.48 6.44 7.54
CA ASN A 39 24.80 5.95 8.74
C ASN A 39 25.20 4.50 9.10
N ILE A 40 25.36 3.62 8.10
CA ILE A 40 25.81 2.24 8.30
C ILE A 40 27.27 2.22 8.77
N LEU A 41 28.13 3.04 8.17
CA LEU A 41 29.53 3.18 8.57
C LEU A 41 29.67 3.76 9.98
N GLN A 42 28.91 4.81 10.34
CA GLN A 42 28.85 5.34 11.70
C GLN A 42 28.38 4.30 12.71
N LYS A 43 27.43 3.45 12.33
CA LYS A 43 26.92 2.36 13.18
C LYS A 43 27.94 1.23 13.36
N ASN A 44 28.76 0.94 12.35
CA ASN A 44 29.71 -0.16 12.36
C ASN A 44 31.11 0.23 12.89
N LEU A 45 31.51 1.49 12.77
CA LEU A 45 32.85 1.95 13.15
C LEU A 45 32.92 2.64 14.52
N GLY A 46 31.79 2.95 15.17
CA GLY A 46 31.79 3.59 16.49
C GLY A 46 32.45 4.98 16.54
N GLU A 47 32.92 5.51 15.40
CA GLU A 47 33.64 6.77 15.32
C GLU A 47 32.69 7.93 15.07
N SER A 48 32.58 8.78 16.09
CA SER A 48 31.98 10.10 16.00
C SER A 48 32.99 11.07 15.39
N SER A 49 33.07 11.11 14.06
CA SER A 49 33.83 12.17 13.39
C SER A 49 33.07 13.51 13.48
N PRO A 50 33.71 14.61 13.92
CA PRO A 50 33.06 15.89 14.14
C PRO A 50 32.80 16.60 12.82
N ASP A 51 31.54 16.83 12.48
CA ASP A 51 31.15 17.62 11.32
C ASP A 51 31.39 19.11 11.63
N VAL A 52 32.51 19.63 11.16
CA VAL A 52 32.90 21.04 11.25
C VAL A 52 32.06 21.81 10.22
N HIS A 53 30.83 22.19 10.59
CA HIS A 53 30.08 23.38 10.13
C HIS A 53 28.56 23.35 10.41
N ALA A 54 28.02 22.32 11.06
CA ALA A 54 26.66 22.38 11.60
C ALA A 54 26.70 22.91 13.04
N GLY A 55 26.21 24.14 13.28
CA GLY A 55 26.05 24.68 14.64
C GLY A 55 25.40 23.64 15.55
N LYS A 56 26.01 23.38 16.72
CA LYS A 56 25.61 22.34 17.69
C LYS A 56 24.13 22.46 18.07
N ARG A 57 23.23 21.88 17.28
CA ARG A 57 21.86 21.61 17.71
C ARG A 57 21.97 20.55 18.80
N ARG A 58 21.67 20.94 20.03
CA ARG A 58 21.59 20.03 21.18
C ARG A 58 20.66 18.87 20.79
N LYS A 59 21.18 17.64 20.83
CA LYS A 59 20.36 16.43 20.57
C LYS A 59 19.22 16.39 21.60
N PHE A 60 18.03 16.05 21.15
CA PHE A 60 16.87 15.90 22.03
C PHE A 60 17.11 14.76 23.02
N ASN A 61 16.80 14.97 24.30
CA ASN A 61 16.97 13.94 25.32
C ASN A 61 15.68 13.12 25.48
N PHE A 62 15.64 11.92 24.90
CA PHE A 62 14.49 11.02 24.98
C PHE A 62 14.30 10.36 26.35
N GLU A 63 15.33 10.29 27.19
CA GLU A 63 15.23 9.72 28.55
C GLU A 63 14.36 10.59 29.47
N SER A 64 14.29 11.90 29.17
CA SER A 64 13.53 12.87 29.95
C SER A 64 12.06 13.02 29.53
N CYS A 65 11.61 12.27 28.51
CA CYS A 65 10.27 12.42 27.96
C CYS A 65 9.37 11.21 28.26
N ASN A 66 8.08 11.48 28.44
CA ASN A 66 7.08 10.44 28.52
C ASN A 66 6.79 9.90 27.12
N LYS A 67 6.29 8.66 27.04
CA LYS A 67 5.83 8.04 25.80
C LYS A 67 4.39 7.58 25.95
N ARG A 68 3.69 7.47 24.84
CA ARG A 68 2.37 6.86 24.76
C ARG A 68 2.27 5.98 23.52
N HIS A 69 1.48 4.92 23.61
CA HIS A 69 1.18 4.06 22.48
C HIS A 69 -0.03 4.59 21.71
N VAL A 70 0.06 4.66 20.39
CA VAL A 70 -1.01 5.22 19.54
C VAL A 70 -1.18 4.43 18.25
N LEU A 71 -2.38 4.48 17.67
CA LEU A 71 -2.53 4.32 16.23
C LEU A 71 -2.33 5.66 15.53
N LEU A 72 -1.57 5.69 14.45
CA LEU A 72 -1.52 6.83 13.53
C LEU A 72 -2.14 6.44 12.19
N LYS A 73 -3.05 7.28 11.68
CA LYS A 73 -3.73 7.10 10.39
C LYS A 73 -3.14 8.02 9.33
N PHE A 74 -2.82 7.45 8.18
CA PHE A 74 -2.19 8.15 7.06
C PHE A 74 -2.95 7.97 5.75
N LEU A 75 -2.91 9.04 4.96
CA LEU A 75 -3.26 9.09 3.55
C LEU A 75 -1.97 9.23 2.73
N TYR A 76 -1.84 8.50 1.64
CA TYR A 76 -0.84 8.79 0.61
C TYR A 76 -1.26 8.34 -0.78
N TYR A 77 -0.81 9.10 -1.78
CA TYR A 77 -0.83 8.69 -3.18
C TYR A 77 0.46 7.96 -3.50
N GLY A 78 0.36 6.67 -3.84
CA GLY A 78 1.51 5.77 -4.02
C GLY A 78 2.24 5.92 -5.35
N TRP A 79 1.73 6.75 -6.27
CA TRP A 79 2.11 6.78 -7.69
C TRP A 79 3.61 6.97 -7.93
N ASP A 80 4.26 7.82 -7.13
CA ASP A 80 5.69 8.14 -7.27
C ASP A 80 6.57 7.32 -6.31
N TYR A 81 6.00 6.33 -5.62
CA TYR A 81 6.68 5.56 -4.58
C TYR A 81 6.82 4.08 -4.92
N GLN A 82 7.93 3.50 -4.45
CA GLN A 82 8.28 2.09 -4.58
C GLN A 82 7.60 1.21 -3.51
N GLY A 83 6.40 1.63 -3.08
CA GLY A 83 5.56 0.96 -2.09
C GLY A 83 5.75 1.50 -0.68
N TYR A 84 5.07 0.84 0.26
CA TYR A 84 5.09 1.29 1.65
C TYR A 84 6.41 0.97 2.35
N ALA A 85 6.84 -0.30 2.32
CA ALA A 85 7.93 -0.79 3.15
C ALA A 85 9.30 -0.24 2.70
N SER A 86 10.14 0.14 3.66
CA SER A 86 11.50 0.62 3.43
C SER A 86 12.34 -0.42 2.69
N GLN A 87 13.22 0.06 1.82
CA GLN A 87 14.17 -0.75 1.06
C GLN A 87 15.57 -0.19 1.27
N GLU A 88 16.59 -1.06 1.36
CA GLU A 88 17.96 -0.65 1.68
C GLU A 88 18.63 0.23 0.60
N HIS A 89 18.02 0.40 -0.56
CA HIS A 89 18.61 1.16 -1.66
C HIS A 89 17.69 2.28 -2.15
N SER A 90 16.61 2.58 -1.43
CA SER A 90 15.60 3.53 -1.87
C SER A 90 14.99 4.31 -0.73
N ILE A 91 14.95 5.62 -0.93
CA ILE A 91 14.21 6.56 -0.09
C ILE A 91 12.79 6.80 -0.59
N ALA A 92 12.47 6.33 -1.79
CA ALA A 92 11.18 6.50 -2.43
C ALA A 92 10.14 5.53 -1.86
N THR A 93 10.06 5.39 -0.54
CA THR A 93 9.07 4.55 0.15
C THR A 93 8.34 5.37 1.20
N ILE A 94 7.06 5.06 1.41
CA ILE A 94 6.23 5.79 2.38
C ILE A 94 6.82 5.69 3.79
N GLU A 95 7.27 4.50 4.17
CA GLU A 95 7.83 4.23 5.50
C GLU A 95 9.13 5.01 5.73
N TYR A 96 9.98 5.18 4.71
CA TYR A 96 11.17 6.04 4.83
C TYR A 96 10.78 7.48 5.18
N HIS A 97 9.88 8.09 4.40
CA HIS A 97 9.45 9.47 4.63
C HIS A 97 8.77 9.65 5.98
N LEU A 98 7.95 8.68 6.39
CA LEU A 98 7.30 8.66 7.68
C LEU A 98 8.31 8.61 8.84
N PHE A 99 9.27 7.68 8.83
CA PHE A 99 10.27 7.59 9.89
C PHE A 99 11.17 8.83 9.93
N ASN A 100 11.56 9.35 8.77
CA ASN A 100 12.29 10.62 8.70
C ASN A 100 11.49 11.78 9.33
N ALA A 101 10.18 11.86 9.08
CA ALA A 101 9.31 12.87 9.68
C ALA A 101 9.20 12.71 11.21
N LEU A 102 8.96 11.49 11.69
CA LEU A 102 8.85 11.18 13.13
C LEU A 102 10.16 11.50 13.89
N GLN A 103 11.32 11.20 13.30
CA GLN A 103 12.61 11.52 13.89
C GLN A 103 12.91 13.02 13.84
N ARG A 104 12.65 13.70 12.71
CA ARG A 104 12.86 15.16 12.57
C ARG A 104 12.01 15.98 13.53
N THR A 105 10.82 15.48 13.87
CA THR A 105 9.90 16.10 14.84
C THR A 105 10.19 15.69 16.29
N CYS A 106 11.20 14.84 16.51
CA CYS A 106 11.58 14.29 17.80
C CYS A 106 10.43 13.56 18.50
N LEU A 107 9.53 12.93 17.74
CA LEU A 107 8.47 12.09 18.28
C LEU A 107 8.96 10.68 18.62
N ILE A 108 9.97 10.20 17.89
CA ILE A 108 10.65 8.93 18.17
C ILE A 108 12.16 9.11 18.06
N GLU A 109 12.89 8.25 18.76
CA GLU A 109 14.34 8.17 18.65
C GLU A 109 14.75 7.33 17.42
N SER A 110 14.22 6.11 17.34
CA SER A 110 14.53 5.17 16.27
C SER A 110 13.35 4.26 15.98
N ARG A 111 13.38 3.60 14.83
CA ARG A 111 12.41 2.56 14.47
C ARG A 111 12.43 1.37 15.42
N GLN A 112 13.60 1.01 15.91
CA GLN A 112 13.81 -0.18 16.73
C GLN A 112 13.24 -0.03 18.13
N THR A 113 13.21 1.21 18.64
CA THR A 113 12.80 1.53 20.02
C THR A 113 11.39 2.13 20.11
N SER A 114 10.62 2.12 19.02
CA SER A 114 9.31 2.77 18.92
C SER A 114 8.12 1.82 18.86
N ASN A 115 8.29 0.53 19.16
CA ASN A 115 7.19 -0.46 19.17
C ASN A 115 6.31 -0.41 17.89
N TYR A 116 6.96 -0.41 16.73
CA TYR A 116 6.31 -0.12 15.46
C TYR A 116 5.69 -1.35 14.80
N HIS A 117 4.39 -1.29 14.51
CA HIS A 117 3.69 -2.26 13.66
C HIS A 117 2.87 -1.56 12.58
N ARG A 118 2.80 -2.16 11.39
CA ARG A 118 2.05 -1.64 10.24
C ARG A 118 0.85 -2.52 9.93
N CYS A 119 -0.29 -1.90 9.61
CA CYS A 119 -1.51 -2.60 9.21
C CYS A 119 -1.37 -3.26 7.84
N GLY A 120 -0.92 -2.52 6.83
CA GLY A 120 -0.76 -3.01 5.45
C GLY A 120 0.64 -2.76 4.88
N ARG A 121 1.06 -3.60 3.94
CA ARG A 121 2.21 -3.34 3.06
C ARG A 121 1.68 -3.14 1.65
N THR A 122 1.48 -1.90 1.23
CA THR A 122 1.08 -1.60 -0.14
C THR A 122 2.29 -1.74 -1.08
N ASP A 123 2.06 -2.30 -2.26
CA ASP A 123 3.07 -2.48 -3.31
C ASP A 123 3.42 -1.13 -3.98
N LYS A 124 4.42 -1.15 -4.85
CA LYS A 124 4.76 0.00 -5.72
C LYS A 124 3.49 0.54 -6.42
N GLU A 125 3.40 1.87 -6.51
CA GLU A 125 2.27 2.65 -7.08
C GLU A 125 0.95 2.60 -6.29
N VAL A 126 0.78 1.65 -5.37
CA VAL A 126 -0.49 1.46 -4.64
C VAL A 126 -0.68 2.56 -3.60
N SER A 127 -1.84 3.20 -3.62
CA SER A 127 -2.21 4.27 -2.69
C SER A 127 -2.83 3.73 -1.40
N ALA A 128 -2.95 4.56 -0.38
CA ALA A 128 -3.76 4.25 0.79
C ALA A 128 -4.49 5.50 1.29
N PHE A 129 -5.80 5.39 1.49
CA PHE A 129 -6.60 6.44 2.14
C PHE A 129 -6.73 6.22 3.65
N CYS A 130 -6.46 5.00 4.11
CA CYS A 130 -6.49 4.64 5.52
C CYS A 130 -5.38 3.62 5.84
N GLN A 131 -4.11 4.00 5.63
CA GLN A 131 -3.01 3.23 6.22
C GLN A 131 -2.94 3.52 7.71
N VAL A 132 -2.72 2.49 8.52
CA VAL A 132 -2.59 2.65 9.97
C VAL A 132 -1.33 1.95 10.47
N ILE A 133 -0.65 2.60 11.41
CA ILE A 133 0.46 2.00 12.16
C ILE A 133 0.15 2.08 13.65
N SER A 134 0.67 1.16 14.45
CA SER A 134 0.79 1.34 15.89
C SER A 134 2.25 1.65 16.23
N ILE A 135 2.46 2.60 17.16
CA ILE A 135 3.79 3.13 17.47
C ILE A 135 3.80 3.83 18.83
N ASP A 136 4.93 3.76 19.53
CA ASP A 136 5.22 4.58 20.71
C ASP A 136 5.76 5.95 20.28
N VAL A 137 5.11 7.02 20.71
CA VAL A 137 5.52 8.40 20.45
C VAL A 137 5.72 9.17 21.74
N ARG A 138 6.55 10.21 21.70
CA ARG A 138 6.71 11.18 22.78
C ARG A 138 5.34 11.75 23.17
N SER A 139 5.05 11.80 24.47
CA SER A 139 3.87 12.44 25.05
C SER A 139 4.29 13.60 25.95
N LYS A 140 3.42 14.62 26.04
CA LYS A 140 3.54 15.72 27.00
C LYS A 140 3.22 15.27 28.44
N PHE A 141 2.34 14.29 28.61
CA PHE A 141 1.79 13.88 29.90
C PHE A 141 2.43 12.58 30.41
N LYS A 142 2.48 12.43 31.73
CA LYS A 142 2.92 11.18 32.37
C LYS A 142 1.90 10.07 32.12
N PRO A 143 2.31 8.79 32.12
CA PRO A 143 1.42 7.66 31.83
C PRO A 143 0.11 7.68 32.61
N GLU A 144 0.15 8.08 33.89
CA GLU A 144 -1.04 8.06 34.76
C GLU A 144 -2.11 9.10 34.39
N MET A 145 -1.76 10.11 33.59
CA MET A 145 -2.65 11.22 33.20
C MET A 145 -2.99 11.23 31.70
N GLN A 146 -2.48 10.27 30.92
CA GLN A 146 -2.53 10.33 29.44
C GLN A 146 -3.94 10.11 28.84
N ASP A 147 -4.83 9.49 29.62
CA ASP A 147 -6.17 9.11 29.18
C ASP A 147 -7.26 10.06 29.68
N ASP A 148 -6.90 11.08 30.47
CA ASP A 148 -7.82 12.14 30.89
C ASP A 148 -8.23 13.02 29.69
N GLU A 149 -9.49 13.43 29.60
CA GLU A 149 -10.00 14.24 28.47
C GLU A 149 -9.22 15.54 28.26
N GLU A 150 -8.85 16.23 29.34
CA GLU A 150 -8.08 17.48 29.27
C GLU A 150 -6.64 17.22 28.77
N SER A 151 -6.02 16.10 29.19
CA SER A 151 -4.69 15.71 28.70
C SER A 151 -4.74 15.36 27.21
N LEU A 152 -5.75 14.62 26.76
CA LEU A 152 -5.94 14.30 25.34
C LEU A 152 -6.11 15.55 24.48
N LYS A 153 -6.88 16.53 24.96
CA LYS A 153 -7.10 17.81 24.26
C LYS A 153 -5.84 18.67 24.17
N ASN A 154 -4.96 18.60 25.17
CA ASN A 154 -3.75 19.42 25.28
C ASN A 154 -2.45 18.67 24.96
N GLU A 155 -2.55 17.47 24.37
CA GLU A 155 -1.43 16.66 23.91
C GLU A 155 -0.69 17.35 22.75
N LEU A 156 0.49 16.83 22.41
CA LEU A 156 1.19 17.23 21.19
C LEU A 156 0.32 16.97 19.95
N ASP A 157 0.17 17.97 19.06
CA ASP A 157 -0.49 17.78 17.77
C ASP A 157 0.42 16.99 16.82
N TYR A 158 0.42 15.67 17.00
CA TYR A 158 1.23 14.73 16.23
C TYR A 158 1.05 14.91 14.72
N CYS A 159 -0.20 15.08 14.28
CA CYS A 159 -0.52 15.14 12.86
C CYS A 159 0.06 16.41 12.23
N THR A 160 -0.15 17.58 12.83
CA THR A 160 0.39 18.84 12.33
C THR A 160 1.92 18.84 12.38
N MET A 161 2.53 18.35 13.46
CA MET A 161 3.98 18.27 13.59
C MET A 161 4.60 17.44 12.46
N ILE A 162 4.07 16.24 12.20
CA ILE A 162 4.56 15.33 11.17
C ILE A 162 4.30 15.91 9.77
N ASN A 163 3.11 16.46 9.51
CA ASN A 163 2.74 16.99 8.19
C ASN A 163 3.57 18.19 7.74
N ARG A 164 4.12 19.00 8.67
CA ARG A 164 5.05 20.09 8.35
C ARG A 164 6.34 19.63 7.69
N VAL A 165 6.72 18.36 7.88
CA VAL A 165 7.99 17.81 7.37
C VAL A 165 7.80 16.63 6.40
N LEU A 166 6.57 16.17 6.19
CA LEU A 166 6.23 15.15 5.20
C LEU A 166 6.14 15.72 3.78
N PRO A 167 6.47 14.94 2.74
CA PRO A 167 6.16 15.27 1.35
C PRO A 167 4.67 15.55 1.13
N ARG A 168 4.31 16.37 0.14
CA ARG A 168 2.92 16.84 -0.08
C ARG A 168 1.88 15.72 -0.21
N ASN A 169 2.27 14.63 -0.84
CA ASN A 169 1.43 13.46 -1.15
C ASN A 169 1.38 12.41 -0.02
N ILE A 170 1.93 12.69 1.16
CA ILE A 170 1.80 11.85 2.36
C ILE A 170 1.27 12.72 3.51
N ARG A 171 0.17 12.31 4.14
CA ARG A 171 -0.49 13.08 5.21
C ARG A 171 -0.88 12.19 6.37
N CYS A 172 -0.48 12.59 7.58
CA CYS A 172 -1.02 12.09 8.83
C CYS A 172 -2.37 12.78 9.08
N ILE A 173 -3.44 12.00 9.20
CA ILE A 173 -4.82 12.51 9.25
C ILE A 173 -5.28 12.64 10.69
N SER A 174 -5.09 11.57 11.46
CA SER A 174 -5.55 11.45 12.83
C SER A 174 -4.72 10.44 13.60
N TRP A 175 -4.90 10.44 14.91
CA TRP A 175 -4.29 9.48 15.81
C TRP A 175 -5.32 8.97 16.83
N MET A 176 -5.04 7.85 17.45
CA MET A 176 -5.92 7.24 18.46
C MET A 176 -5.07 6.78 19.65
N PRO A 177 -5.36 7.23 20.88
CA PRO A 177 -4.79 6.66 22.11
C PRO A 177 -5.03 5.16 22.20
N LEU A 178 -4.00 4.41 22.62
CA LEU A 178 -4.12 3.01 22.98
C LEU A 178 -3.78 2.84 24.45
N LYS A 179 -4.68 2.20 25.21
CA LYS A 179 -4.47 1.90 26.63
C LYS A 179 -3.51 0.73 26.85
N SER A 180 -3.48 -0.20 25.88
CA SER A 180 -2.61 -1.37 25.93
C SER A 180 -1.35 -1.16 25.07
N PRO A 181 -0.14 -1.31 25.64
CA PRO A 181 1.10 -1.13 24.90
C PRO A 181 1.41 -2.27 23.91
N VAL A 182 0.68 -3.40 24.00
CA VAL A 182 0.86 -4.54 23.09
C VAL A 182 -0.09 -4.51 21.89
N TYR A 183 -1.03 -3.55 21.86
CA TYR A 183 -1.99 -3.43 20.77
C TYR A 183 -1.27 -3.18 19.44
N SER A 184 -1.54 -4.00 18.42
CA SER A 184 -0.81 -3.94 17.14
C SER A 184 -1.74 -3.63 15.99
N ALA A 185 -1.40 -2.58 15.22
CA ALA A 185 -2.11 -2.30 13.97
C ALA A 185 -2.06 -3.49 12.98
N ARG A 186 -1.10 -4.40 13.12
CA ARG A 186 -0.98 -5.60 12.29
C ARG A 186 -1.98 -6.67 12.70
N PHE A 187 -1.96 -7.05 13.97
CA PHE A 187 -2.64 -8.24 14.51
C PHE A 187 -4.08 -7.94 14.97
N ASP A 188 -4.32 -6.70 15.41
CA ASP A 188 -5.63 -6.26 15.90
C ASP A 188 -6.50 -5.65 14.78
N CYS A 189 -5.97 -5.51 13.56
CA CYS A 189 -6.79 -5.20 12.39
C CYS A 189 -7.62 -6.41 11.97
N ILE A 190 -8.95 -6.25 11.95
CA ILE A 190 -9.91 -7.31 11.67
C ILE A 190 -10.37 -7.32 10.20
N LYS A 191 -10.42 -6.16 9.54
CA LYS A 191 -10.80 -6.05 8.13
C LYS A 191 -9.98 -5.00 7.40
N ARG A 192 -9.69 -5.29 6.14
CA ARG A 192 -9.04 -4.38 5.19
C ARG A 192 -9.91 -4.29 3.95
N THR A 193 -10.30 -3.09 3.59
CA THR A 193 -11.06 -2.81 2.36
C THR A 193 -10.11 -2.24 1.32
N TYR A 194 -10.01 -2.91 0.18
CA TYR A 194 -9.30 -2.38 -0.98
C TYR A 194 -10.31 -1.95 -2.04
N ARG A 195 -10.00 -0.84 -2.72
CA ARG A 195 -10.71 -0.41 -3.93
C ARG A 195 -9.75 -0.30 -5.09
N TYR A 196 -10.14 -0.84 -6.24
CA TYR A 196 -9.44 -0.69 -7.50
C TYR A 196 -10.31 0.12 -8.46
N PHE A 197 -9.88 1.32 -8.83
CA PHE A 197 -10.64 2.22 -9.71
C PHE A 197 -10.34 1.94 -11.19
N PHE A 198 -11.35 1.96 -12.05
CA PHE A 198 -11.20 1.73 -13.49
C PHE A 198 -12.31 2.42 -14.29
N PRO A 199 -12.06 2.86 -15.54
CA PRO A 199 -13.12 3.34 -16.41
C PRO A 199 -13.94 2.15 -16.94
N LYS A 200 -15.25 2.37 -17.14
CA LYS A 200 -16.15 1.36 -17.73
C LYS A 200 -15.64 0.89 -19.09
N GLY A 201 -15.40 1.82 -20.03
CA GLY A 201 -15.03 1.50 -21.40
C GLY A 201 -15.96 0.45 -22.00
N GLU A 202 -15.39 -0.61 -22.58
CA GLU A 202 -16.12 -1.79 -23.10
C GLU A 202 -16.22 -2.94 -22.10
N LEU A 203 -15.83 -2.74 -20.84
CA LEU A 203 -15.84 -3.82 -19.87
C LEU A 203 -17.28 -4.25 -19.57
N ASN A 204 -17.55 -5.54 -19.70
CA ASN A 204 -18.79 -6.17 -19.30
C ASN A 204 -18.89 -6.21 -17.77
N ILE A 205 -19.49 -5.15 -17.20
CA ILE A 205 -19.63 -4.97 -15.76
C ILE A 205 -20.47 -6.09 -15.12
N GLU A 206 -21.49 -6.61 -15.81
CA GLU A 206 -22.32 -7.68 -15.26
C GLU A 206 -21.56 -9.00 -15.17
N ALA A 207 -20.78 -9.37 -16.19
CA ALA A 207 -19.91 -10.54 -16.12
C ALA A 207 -18.88 -10.41 -14.97
N MET A 208 -18.31 -9.21 -14.79
CA MET A 208 -17.39 -8.97 -13.68
C MET A 208 -18.11 -9.05 -12.31
N LYS A 209 -19.36 -8.56 -12.18
CA LYS A 209 -20.16 -8.70 -10.95
C LYS A 209 -20.47 -10.16 -10.64
N GLU A 210 -20.80 -10.97 -11.66
CA GLU A 210 -20.97 -12.42 -11.48
C GLU A 210 -19.67 -13.08 -10.99
N ALA A 211 -18.53 -12.67 -11.55
CA ALA A 211 -17.23 -13.16 -11.13
C ALA A 211 -16.89 -12.86 -9.65
N CYS A 212 -17.37 -11.73 -9.11
CA CYS A 212 -17.19 -11.38 -7.70
C CYS A 212 -17.80 -12.41 -6.75
N LYS A 213 -18.91 -13.05 -7.13
CA LYS A 213 -19.61 -14.04 -6.28
C LYS A 213 -18.71 -15.23 -5.95
N PHE A 214 -17.88 -15.66 -6.91
CA PHE A 214 -16.96 -16.78 -6.71
C PHE A 214 -15.82 -16.44 -5.74
N LEU A 215 -15.46 -15.16 -5.56
CA LEU A 215 -14.37 -14.75 -4.67
C LEU A 215 -14.74 -14.87 -3.19
N ILE A 216 -16.02 -14.80 -2.84
CA ILE A 216 -16.50 -14.72 -1.46
C ILE A 216 -16.31 -16.07 -0.76
N GLY A 217 -15.87 -16.04 0.49
CA GLY A 217 -15.61 -17.22 1.31
C GLY A 217 -14.13 -17.61 1.41
N PRO A 218 -13.85 -18.75 2.04
CA PRO A 218 -12.49 -19.27 2.23
C PRO A 218 -12.00 -20.01 0.97
N HIS A 219 -10.89 -19.55 0.39
CA HIS A 219 -10.29 -20.15 -0.81
C HIS A 219 -8.77 -20.18 -0.75
N ASP A 220 -8.16 -21.05 -1.56
CA ASP A 220 -6.71 -21.03 -1.81
C ASP A 220 -6.40 -20.11 -3.00
N PHE A 221 -5.72 -19.00 -2.72
CA PHE A 221 -5.42 -17.96 -3.71
C PHE A 221 -4.05 -18.11 -4.38
N ARG A 222 -3.37 -19.26 -4.30
CA ARG A 222 -2.02 -19.46 -4.87
C ARG A 222 -1.92 -19.12 -6.37
N ASN A 223 -2.98 -19.36 -7.13
CA ASN A 223 -3.07 -19.05 -8.55
C ASN A 223 -3.41 -17.58 -8.83
N LEU A 224 -3.89 -16.85 -7.81
CA LEU A 224 -4.31 -15.45 -7.83
C LEU A 224 -3.43 -14.59 -6.93
N CYS A 225 -2.17 -14.96 -6.71
CA CYS A 225 -1.19 -14.14 -5.99
C CYS A 225 0.23 -14.35 -6.54
N LYS A 226 1.21 -13.60 -6.03
CA LYS A 226 2.62 -13.93 -6.22
C LYS A 226 3.08 -14.77 -5.04
N MET A 227 3.46 -16.03 -5.31
CA MET A 227 3.98 -16.91 -4.27
C MET A 227 5.30 -16.35 -3.70
N ASP A 228 5.32 -16.14 -2.39
CA ASP A 228 6.42 -15.51 -1.66
C ASP A 228 7.09 -16.50 -0.69
N VAL A 229 7.40 -17.71 -1.20
CA VAL A 229 7.95 -18.82 -0.40
C VAL A 229 9.28 -18.43 0.25
N CYS A 230 10.08 -17.56 -0.39
CA CYS A 230 11.34 -17.09 0.17
C CYS A 230 11.18 -16.25 1.46
N ASN A 231 9.99 -15.70 1.71
CA ASN A 231 9.67 -14.97 2.93
C ASN A 231 8.86 -15.83 3.93
N GLY A 232 8.92 -17.16 3.79
CA GLY A 232 8.27 -18.12 4.71
C GLY A 232 6.77 -18.29 4.49
N VAL A 233 6.20 -17.78 3.39
CA VAL A 233 4.76 -17.94 3.11
C VAL A 233 4.50 -19.32 2.51
N THR A 234 3.92 -20.19 3.32
CA THR A 234 3.51 -21.56 2.94
C THR A 234 1.99 -21.73 2.83
N ASN A 235 1.21 -20.89 3.51
CA ASN A 235 -0.25 -20.93 3.50
C ASN A 235 -0.86 -19.81 2.62
N PHE A 236 -1.58 -20.22 1.58
CA PHE A 236 -2.26 -19.37 0.60
C PHE A 236 -3.79 -19.29 0.80
N GLY A 237 -4.33 -19.93 1.84
CA GLY A 237 -5.72 -19.82 2.23
C GLY A 237 -6.05 -18.41 2.73
N ARG A 238 -7.07 -17.77 2.17
CA ARG A 238 -7.62 -16.50 2.64
C ARG A 238 -9.14 -16.55 2.60
N THR A 239 -9.77 -15.74 3.45
CA THR A 239 -11.22 -15.55 3.46
C THR A 239 -11.53 -14.15 2.98
N ILE A 240 -12.41 -14.06 1.98
CA ILE A 240 -12.97 -12.81 1.49
C ILE A 240 -14.38 -12.67 2.05
N ASP A 241 -14.62 -11.57 2.77
CA ASP A 241 -15.89 -11.30 3.43
C ASP A 241 -16.90 -10.70 2.46
N SER A 242 -16.43 -9.85 1.54
CA SER A 242 -17.26 -9.18 0.53
C SER A 242 -16.42 -8.83 -0.71
N ALA A 243 -17.04 -8.90 -1.88
CA ALA A 243 -16.46 -8.43 -3.13
C ALA A 243 -17.58 -7.89 -4.05
N GLY A 244 -17.34 -6.79 -4.74
CA GLY A 244 -18.34 -6.20 -5.63
C GLY A 244 -17.78 -5.13 -6.56
N ILE A 245 -18.59 -4.73 -7.54
CA ILE A 245 -18.28 -3.65 -8.48
C ILE A 245 -19.36 -2.59 -8.42
N PHE A 246 -18.91 -1.34 -8.27
CA PHE A 246 -19.79 -0.21 -7.99
C PHE A 246 -19.42 0.98 -8.87
N PRO A 247 -20.39 1.78 -9.32
CA PRO A 247 -20.11 3.05 -9.98
C PRO A 247 -19.52 4.05 -8.98
N CYS A 248 -18.58 4.87 -9.44
CA CYS A 248 -18.14 6.05 -8.69
C CYS A 248 -19.26 7.10 -8.65
N ARG A 249 -19.28 7.94 -7.62
CA ARG A 249 -20.21 9.07 -7.55
C ARG A 249 -19.95 10.01 -8.75
N SER A 250 -20.91 10.10 -9.68
CA SER A 250 -20.87 11.00 -10.83
C SER A 250 -21.76 12.21 -10.59
N SER A 251 -21.38 13.37 -11.11
CA SER A 251 -22.23 14.57 -11.15
C SER A 251 -23.31 14.51 -12.24
N THR A 252 -23.20 13.57 -13.18
CA THR A 252 -24.15 13.38 -14.28
C THR A 252 -24.77 11.99 -14.23
N ASN A 253 -26.09 11.91 -14.43
CA ASN A 253 -26.86 10.65 -14.45
C ASN A 253 -26.67 9.83 -15.74
N GLU A 254 -25.90 10.33 -16.71
CA GLU A 254 -25.63 9.64 -17.97
C GLU A 254 -24.35 8.79 -17.87
N GLU A 255 -24.51 7.49 -18.07
CA GLU A 255 -23.42 6.53 -18.05
C GLU A 255 -22.67 6.54 -19.40
N SER A 256 -21.55 7.26 -19.46
CA SER A 256 -20.65 7.26 -20.63
C SER A 256 -19.58 6.15 -20.55
N ASP A 257 -18.90 5.87 -21.66
CA ASP A 257 -17.72 4.97 -21.71
C ASP A 257 -16.59 5.43 -20.76
N TYR A 258 -16.57 6.71 -20.39
CA TYR A 258 -15.61 7.30 -19.43
C TYR A 258 -16.11 7.30 -17.98
N SER A 259 -17.26 6.69 -17.71
CA SER A 259 -17.77 6.55 -16.34
C SER A 259 -16.82 5.71 -15.52
N MET A 260 -16.49 6.17 -14.33
CA MET A 260 -15.57 5.46 -13.44
C MET A 260 -16.33 4.47 -12.56
N PHE A 261 -15.76 3.28 -12.43
CA PHE A 261 -16.20 2.22 -11.52
C PHE A 261 -15.07 1.90 -10.55
N TYR A 262 -15.40 1.17 -9.50
CA TYR A 262 -14.42 0.54 -8.64
C TYR A 262 -14.82 -0.89 -8.29
N PHE A 263 -13.81 -1.75 -8.24
CA PHE A 263 -13.90 -3.06 -7.63
C PHE A 263 -13.54 -2.92 -6.15
N GLU A 264 -14.43 -3.33 -5.27
CA GLU A 264 -14.22 -3.37 -3.83
C GLU A 264 -14.04 -4.83 -3.38
N ILE A 265 -13.06 -5.04 -2.51
CA ILE A 265 -12.82 -6.34 -1.87
C ILE A 265 -12.48 -6.13 -0.40
N ILE A 266 -13.14 -6.89 0.47
CA ILE A 266 -13.02 -6.83 1.92
C ILE A 266 -12.59 -8.21 2.41
N GLY A 267 -11.58 -8.24 3.27
CA GLY A 267 -11.17 -9.45 3.94
C GLY A 267 -10.21 -9.16 5.08
N LYS A 268 -9.93 -10.19 5.88
CA LYS A 268 -9.02 -10.09 7.03
C LYS A 268 -7.59 -9.77 6.58
N ALA A 269 -7.07 -10.47 5.58
CA ALA A 269 -5.71 -10.27 5.08
C ALA A 269 -5.57 -10.66 3.61
N PHE A 270 -4.60 -10.06 2.91
CA PHE A 270 -4.32 -10.33 1.50
C PHE A 270 -2.87 -10.79 1.31
N LEU A 271 -2.66 -11.72 0.37
CA LEU A 271 -1.35 -12.19 -0.08
C LEU A 271 -0.69 -11.16 -1.00
N TRP A 272 0.61 -11.33 -1.21
CA TRP A 272 1.37 -10.48 -2.13
C TRP A 272 0.78 -10.53 -3.55
N HIS A 273 0.53 -9.36 -4.14
CA HIS A 273 -0.12 -9.19 -5.44
C HIS A 273 -1.54 -9.78 -5.56
N GLN A 274 -2.21 -10.18 -4.48
CA GLN A 274 -3.49 -10.89 -4.57
C GLN A 274 -4.56 -10.06 -5.29
N VAL A 275 -4.86 -8.87 -4.78
CA VAL A 275 -5.91 -8.01 -5.33
C VAL A 275 -5.63 -7.61 -6.78
N ARG A 276 -4.36 -7.33 -7.12
CA ARG A 276 -3.95 -7.00 -8.50
C ARG A 276 -4.03 -8.19 -9.45
N SER A 277 -3.80 -9.40 -8.94
CA SER A 277 -3.93 -10.62 -9.73
C SER A 277 -5.40 -10.97 -9.98
N ILE A 278 -6.25 -10.80 -8.96
CA ILE A 278 -7.71 -10.88 -9.12
C ILE A 278 -8.15 -9.86 -10.17
N MET A 279 -7.79 -8.58 -10.02
CA MET A 279 -8.19 -7.55 -10.98
C MET A 279 -7.69 -7.83 -12.39
N ALA A 280 -6.51 -8.42 -12.56
CA ALA A 280 -6.02 -8.82 -13.89
C ALA A 280 -6.97 -9.82 -14.58
N VAL A 281 -7.47 -10.81 -13.84
CA VAL A 281 -8.44 -11.77 -14.36
C VAL A 281 -9.81 -11.12 -14.56
N MET A 282 -10.23 -10.23 -13.65
CA MET A 282 -11.47 -9.47 -13.78
C MET A 282 -11.49 -8.60 -15.05
N LEU A 283 -10.37 -7.97 -15.41
CA LEU A 283 -10.24 -7.22 -16.67
C LEU A 283 -10.40 -8.13 -17.89
N LEU A 284 -9.86 -9.36 -17.86
CA LEU A 284 -10.04 -10.33 -18.94
C LEU A 284 -11.50 -10.79 -19.07
N ILE A 285 -12.20 -10.94 -17.95
CA ILE A 285 -13.64 -11.24 -17.91
C ILE A 285 -14.44 -10.06 -18.48
N GLY A 286 -14.13 -8.83 -18.04
CA GLY A 286 -14.75 -7.61 -18.55
C GLY A 286 -14.53 -7.43 -20.05
N GLU A 287 -13.35 -7.75 -20.57
CA GLU A 287 -13.05 -7.75 -22.01
C GLU A 287 -13.71 -8.91 -22.79
N GLY A 288 -14.49 -9.79 -22.13
CA GLY A 288 -15.13 -10.96 -22.75
C GLY A 288 -14.15 -12.07 -23.16
N LYS A 289 -12.89 -11.99 -22.69
CA LYS A 289 -11.83 -12.95 -23.02
C LYS A 289 -11.87 -14.18 -22.12
N GLU A 290 -12.43 -14.08 -20.93
CA GLU A 290 -12.68 -15.19 -20.02
C GLU A 290 -14.12 -15.16 -19.49
N GLU A 291 -14.63 -16.33 -19.12
CA GLU A 291 -15.94 -16.44 -18.46
C GLU A 291 -15.81 -16.22 -16.95
N PRO A 292 -16.84 -15.72 -16.24
CA PRO A 292 -16.80 -15.50 -14.79
C PRO A 292 -16.34 -16.71 -13.96
N GLN A 293 -16.70 -17.91 -14.42
CA GLN A 293 -16.37 -19.20 -13.80
C GLN A 293 -14.85 -19.44 -13.65
N ILE A 294 -14.02 -18.79 -14.46
CA ILE A 294 -12.56 -18.93 -14.41
C ILE A 294 -11.99 -18.61 -13.02
N ILE A 295 -12.66 -17.73 -12.26
CA ILE A 295 -12.24 -17.38 -10.89
C ILE A 295 -12.31 -18.62 -10.00
N ALA A 296 -13.41 -19.37 -10.04
CA ALA A 296 -13.57 -20.60 -9.29
C ALA A 296 -12.61 -21.70 -9.77
N ASP A 297 -12.44 -21.85 -11.09
CA ASP A 297 -11.51 -22.84 -11.65
C ASP A 297 -10.06 -22.60 -11.22
N LEU A 298 -9.65 -21.32 -11.12
CA LEU A 298 -8.32 -20.95 -10.63
C LEU A 298 -8.15 -21.17 -9.12
N MET A 299 -9.22 -21.15 -8.34
CA MET A 299 -9.18 -21.45 -6.90
C MET A 299 -9.31 -22.96 -6.61
N ASN A 300 -9.78 -23.75 -7.58
CA ASN A 300 -9.74 -25.20 -7.51
C ASN A 300 -8.32 -25.72 -7.78
N VAL A 301 -7.53 -25.84 -6.71
CA VAL A 301 -6.14 -26.29 -6.77
C VAL A 301 -6.01 -27.78 -7.11
N GLU A 302 -7.03 -28.60 -6.87
CA GLU A 302 -6.99 -30.03 -7.20
C GLU A 302 -6.99 -30.24 -8.72
N GLU A 303 -7.85 -29.51 -9.43
CA GLU A 303 -7.91 -29.55 -10.89
C GLU A 303 -6.82 -28.67 -11.54
N ASN A 304 -6.52 -27.52 -10.93
CA ASN A 304 -5.59 -26.53 -11.45
C ASN A 304 -4.46 -26.21 -10.44
N PRO A 305 -3.52 -27.14 -10.21
CA PRO A 305 -2.50 -27.00 -9.15
C PRO A 305 -1.44 -25.93 -9.41
N CYS A 306 -1.34 -25.45 -10.65
CA CYS A 306 -0.26 -24.57 -11.09
C CYS A 306 -0.80 -23.29 -11.72
N LYS A 307 -0.29 -22.16 -11.23
CA LYS A 307 -0.66 -20.82 -11.67
C LYS A 307 -0.42 -20.61 -13.17
N PRO A 308 -1.43 -20.27 -13.98
CA PRO A 308 -1.21 -19.89 -15.37
C PRO A 308 -0.51 -18.54 -15.48
N GLN A 309 0.19 -18.31 -16.59
CA GLN A 309 0.82 -17.02 -16.85
C GLN A 309 -0.20 -15.95 -17.27
N TYR A 310 -0.24 -14.85 -16.53
CA TYR A 310 -0.99 -13.65 -16.88
C TYR A 310 -0.29 -12.40 -16.39
N ASN A 311 -0.58 -11.30 -17.08
CA ASN A 311 -0.07 -9.98 -16.77
C ASN A 311 -0.77 -9.42 -15.53
N LEU A 312 -0.03 -8.71 -14.68
CA LEU A 312 -0.58 -8.15 -13.46
C LEU A 312 -1.35 -6.85 -13.76
N ALA A 313 -2.43 -6.57 -13.03
CA ALA A 313 -3.10 -5.29 -13.13
C ALA A 313 -2.19 -4.15 -12.62
N ALA A 314 -2.35 -2.94 -13.14
CA ALA A 314 -1.58 -1.76 -12.73
C ALA A 314 -1.66 -1.50 -11.22
N GLY A 315 -0.63 -0.90 -10.62
CA GLY A 315 -0.62 -0.61 -9.18
C GLY A 315 -1.37 0.66 -8.82
N PHE A 316 -1.22 1.71 -9.64
CA PHE A 316 -1.73 3.06 -9.37
C PHE A 316 -3.24 3.19 -9.08
N PRO A 317 -4.15 2.35 -9.63
CA PRO A 317 -5.58 2.45 -9.35
C PRO A 317 -6.00 1.69 -8.08
N LEU A 318 -5.11 0.89 -7.50
CA LEU A 318 -5.37 0.16 -6.27
C LEU A 318 -5.13 1.07 -5.06
N ASN A 319 -6.06 1.02 -4.13
CA ASN A 319 -6.04 1.81 -2.92
C ASN A 319 -6.45 0.99 -1.69
N LEU A 320 -5.66 1.03 -0.62
CA LEU A 320 -6.11 0.61 0.71
C LEU A 320 -7.09 1.66 1.23
N TYR A 321 -8.38 1.34 1.16
CA TYR A 321 -9.45 2.30 1.38
C TYR A 321 -9.80 2.44 2.86
N GLU A 322 -9.90 1.33 3.58
CA GLU A 322 -10.32 1.31 4.98
C GLU A 322 -9.69 0.16 5.75
N CYS A 323 -9.50 0.36 7.06
CA CYS A 323 -9.06 -0.65 8.00
C CYS A 323 -9.95 -0.59 9.25
N GLU A 324 -10.51 -1.72 9.65
CA GLU A 324 -11.26 -1.89 10.89
C GLU A 324 -10.39 -2.56 11.96
N PHE A 325 -10.59 -2.16 13.21
CA PHE A 325 -9.79 -2.55 14.36
C PHE A 325 -10.69 -3.06 15.48
N ARG A 326 -10.27 -4.13 16.16
CA ARG A 326 -10.98 -4.65 17.34
C ARG A 326 -10.82 -3.73 18.54
N LYS A 327 -11.81 -3.72 19.44
CA LYS A 327 -11.79 -2.90 20.66
C LYS A 327 -10.80 -3.39 21.73
N TYR A 328 -10.54 -4.70 21.77
CA TYR A 328 -9.68 -5.38 22.74
C TYR A 328 -8.55 -6.10 22.00
N THR A 329 -7.31 -6.09 22.51
CA THR A 329 -6.21 -6.79 21.83
C THR A 329 -6.24 -8.27 22.13
N ILE A 330 -5.89 -9.10 21.15
CA ILE A 330 -5.71 -10.55 21.38
C ILE A 330 -4.28 -10.91 21.76
N GLN A 331 -3.40 -9.91 21.88
CA GLN A 331 -2.00 -10.13 22.21
C GLN A 331 -1.80 -10.13 23.72
N LYS A 332 -1.14 -11.17 24.23
CA LYS A 332 -0.74 -11.24 25.63
C LYS A 332 0.49 -10.37 25.87
N SER A 333 0.52 -9.66 27.00
CA SER A 333 1.75 -9.02 27.49
C SER A 333 2.73 -10.09 27.97
N ASN A 334 3.78 -10.36 27.17
CA ASN A 334 5.00 -11.12 27.51
C ASN A 334 4.96 -12.67 27.58
N GLU A 335 4.28 -13.39 26.68
CA GLU A 335 4.59 -14.82 26.44
C GLU A 335 4.66 -15.20 24.94
N PRO A 336 5.57 -16.09 24.54
CA PRO A 336 5.65 -16.57 23.16
C PRO A 336 4.40 -17.40 22.82
N VAL A 337 3.62 -16.93 21.84
CA VAL A 337 2.37 -17.56 21.40
C VAL A 337 2.66 -18.91 20.73
N THR A 338 2.29 -20.02 21.36
CA THR A 338 2.36 -21.35 20.75
C THR A 338 1.08 -21.75 20.01
N GLU A 339 -0.09 -21.17 20.30
CA GLU A 339 -1.34 -21.46 19.58
C GLU A 339 -2.30 -20.25 19.53
N PRO A 340 -3.14 -20.10 18.49
CA PRO A 340 -4.14 -19.04 18.38
C PRO A 340 -5.26 -19.24 19.42
N ILE A 341 -5.52 -18.20 20.21
CA ILE A 341 -6.58 -18.16 21.22
C ILE A 341 -7.94 -17.95 20.54
N SER A 342 -8.98 -18.62 21.02
CA SER A 342 -10.37 -18.45 20.57
C SER A 342 -10.90 -17.06 20.93
N GLU A 343 -11.80 -16.51 20.11
CA GLU A 343 -12.36 -15.16 20.35
C GLU A 343 -13.16 -15.06 21.67
N GLU A 344 -13.57 -16.20 22.24
CA GLU A 344 -14.35 -16.29 23.47
C GLU A 344 -13.54 -15.98 24.74
N GLU A 345 -12.26 -16.38 24.82
CA GLU A 345 -11.41 -16.17 26.02
C GLU A 345 -10.97 -14.71 26.21
N VAL A 346 -10.99 -13.90 25.15
CA VAL A 346 -10.58 -12.48 25.20
C VAL A 346 -11.72 -11.57 25.68
N MET A 347 -12.96 -12.06 25.68
CA MET A 347 -14.13 -11.28 26.12
C MET A 347 -14.25 -11.15 27.66
N GLU A 348 -13.40 -11.83 28.45
CA GLU A 348 -13.47 -11.78 29.92
C GLU A 348 -12.75 -10.58 30.56
N SER A 349 -12.06 -9.72 29.80
CA SER A 349 -11.52 -8.45 30.31
C SER A 349 -12.38 -7.27 29.86
N ASP A 350 -13.07 -6.61 30.79
CA ASP A 350 -13.96 -5.45 30.56
C ASP A 350 -13.26 -4.17 30.04
N GLU A 351 -11.93 -4.18 29.85
CA GLU A 351 -11.16 -2.97 29.56
C GLU A 351 -11.00 -2.70 28.05
N VAL A 352 -11.78 -1.77 27.52
CA VAL A 352 -11.69 -1.32 26.12
C VAL A 352 -10.33 -0.62 25.89
N HIS A 353 -9.50 -1.19 25.00
CA HIS A 353 -8.15 -0.68 24.71
C HIS A 353 -8.10 0.43 23.65
N THR A 354 -9.12 0.52 22.80
CA THR A 354 -9.25 1.57 21.77
C THR A 354 -10.08 2.74 22.26
N SER A 355 -9.83 3.92 21.71
CA SER A 355 -10.64 5.13 21.95
C SER A 355 -11.11 5.71 20.61
N GLU A 356 -11.63 6.93 20.61
CA GLU A 356 -12.01 7.62 19.38
C GLU A 356 -10.79 8.18 18.63
N TRP A 357 -10.93 8.33 17.30
CA TRP A 357 -9.92 9.00 16.49
C TRP A 357 -9.90 10.51 16.82
N ILE A 358 -8.74 11.01 17.20
CA ILE A 358 -8.51 12.43 17.49
C ILE A 358 -8.05 13.13 16.20
N TYR A 359 -8.78 14.17 15.82
CA TYR A 359 -8.53 15.00 14.65
C TYR A 359 -8.16 16.42 15.07
N SER A 360 -7.19 17.01 14.37
CA SER A 360 -6.88 18.45 14.46
C SER A 360 -7.66 19.18 13.36
N GLN A 361 -8.47 20.16 13.74
CA GLN A 361 -9.31 20.93 12.81
C GLN A 361 -8.46 21.64 11.75
N GLU A 362 -7.45 22.41 12.17
CA GLU A 362 -6.53 23.14 11.28
C GLU A 362 -5.81 22.19 10.31
N ASN A 363 -5.38 21.02 10.80
CA ASN A 363 -4.74 20.01 9.98
C ASN A 363 -5.70 19.45 8.91
N LEU A 364 -6.94 19.14 9.28
CA LEU A 364 -7.95 18.63 8.34
C LEU A 364 -8.31 19.68 7.29
N GLU A 365 -8.54 20.93 7.68
CA GLU A 365 -8.81 22.03 6.75
C GLU A 365 -7.68 22.20 5.73
N THR A 366 -6.42 22.15 6.21
CA THR A 366 -5.23 22.21 5.36
C THR A 366 -5.15 21.01 4.40
N ILE A 367 -5.42 19.79 4.87
CA ILE A 367 -5.42 18.60 4.02
C ILE A 367 -6.50 18.69 2.95
N ILE A 368 -7.73 19.06 3.33
CA ILE A 368 -8.87 19.18 2.42
C ILE A 368 -8.58 20.24 1.34
N SER A 369 -8.07 21.41 1.73
CA SER A 369 -7.70 22.46 0.77
C SER A 369 -6.64 22.00 -0.23
N ASN A 370 -5.60 21.29 0.24
CA ASN A 370 -4.57 20.74 -0.64
C ASN A 370 -5.16 19.69 -1.61
N LEU A 371 -6.03 18.80 -1.12
CA LEU A 371 -6.70 17.80 -1.95
C LEU A 371 -7.63 18.44 -3.00
N GLN A 372 -8.31 19.53 -2.65
CA GLN A 372 -9.12 20.29 -3.62
C GLN A 372 -8.26 20.92 -4.72
N GLN A 373 -7.08 21.45 -4.37
CA GLN A 373 -6.14 21.98 -5.37
C GLN A 373 -5.61 20.86 -6.27
N ASP A 374 -5.22 19.72 -5.69
CA ASP A 374 -4.72 18.58 -6.45
C ASP A 374 -5.81 18.01 -7.38
N TRP A 375 -7.04 17.89 -6.87
CA TRP A 375 -8.21 17.52 -7.67
C TRP A 375 -8.44 18.50 -8.82
N THR A 376 -8.42 19.81 -8.56
CA THR A 376 -8.62 20.84 -9.59
C THR A 376 -7.56 20.71 -10.68
N ASN A 377 -6.28 20.61 -10.29
CA ASN A 377 -5.18 20.47 -11.25
C ASN A 377 -5.30 19.22 -12.13
N LEU A 378 -5.64 18.07 -11.52
CA LEU A 378 -5.82 16.82 -12.25
C LEU A 378 -7.07 16.87 -13.14
N ASN A 379 -8.17 17.44 -12.64
CA ASN A 379 -9.43 17.52 -13.35
C ASN A 379 -9.34 18.44 -14.59
N VAL A 380 -8.64 19.58 -14.48
CA VAL A 380 -8.35 20.45 -15.64
C VAL A 380 -7.58 19.67 -16.70
N LYS A 381 -6.50 18.97 -16.31
CA LYS A 381 -5.70 18.16 -17.25
C LYS A 381 -6.53 17.04 -17.90
N VAL A 382 -7.33 16.33 -17.11
CA VAL A 382 -8.22 15.27 -17.61
C VAL A 382 -9.25 15.84 -18.60
N THR A 383 -9.84 16.99 -18.29
CA THR A 383 -10.81 17.66 -19.16
C THR A 383 -10.17 18.09 -20.48
N MET A 384 -8.99 18.72 -20.44
CA MET A 384 -8.24 19.10 -21.65
C MET A 384 -7.94 17.90 -22.55
N ILE A 385 -7.49 16.78 -21.95
CA ILE A 385 -7.21 15.54 -22.69
C ILE A 385 -8.50 14.96 -23.29
N LYS A 386 -9.60 14.98 -22.52
CA LYS A 386 -10.90 14.47 -22.98
C LYS A 386 -11.44 15.27 -24.16
N GLU A 387 -11.45 16.60 -24.07
CA GLU A 387 -11.90 17.48 -25.17
C GLU A 387 -11.05 17.27 -26.43
N ASN A 388 -9.72 17.24 -26.28
CA ASN A 388 -8.82 16.98 -27.41
C ASN A 388 -9.09 15.60 -28.05
N THR A 389 -9.34 14.57 -27.23
CA THR A 389 -9.67 13.23 -27.71
C THR A 389 -10.97 13.24 -28.53
N LEU A 390 -12.00 13.93 -28.05
CA LEU A 390 -13.29 14.04 -28.76
C LEU A 390 -13.13 14.78 -30.10
N ASP A 391 -12.35 15.86 -30.15
CA ASP A 391 -12.10 16.61 -31.38
C ASP A 391 -11.33 15.78 -32.40
N LEU A 392 -10.31 15.04 -31.97
CA LEU A 392 -9.56 14.13 -32.84
C LEU A 392 -10.42 12.97 -33.34
N GLN A 393 -11.33 12.42 -32.52
CA GLN A 393 -12.28 11.39 -32.94
C GLN A 393 -13.23 11.92 -34.03
N LYS A 394 -13.82 13.12 -33.84
CA LYS A 394 -14.65 13.76 -34.85
C LYS A 394 -13.89 14.02 -36.16
N ALA A 395 -12.64 14.48 -36.05
CA ALA A 395 -11.79 14.71 -37.22
C ALA A 395 -11.49 13.40 -37.95
N TYR A 396 -11.22 12.32 -37.23
CA TYR A 396 -11.04 11.00 -37.83
C TYR A 396 -12.30 10.53 -38.53
N GLU A 397 -13.45 10.59 -37.86
CA GLU A 397 -14.74 10.13 -38.40
C GLU A 397 -15.12 10.85 -39.68
N LYS A 398 -14.87 12.16 -39.74
CA LYS A 398 -15.11 12.96 -40.94
C LYS A 398 -14.26 12.54 -42.14
N ASN A 399 -13.01 12.11 -41.91
CA ASN A 399 -12.06 11.81 -42.98
C ASN A 399 -12.02 10.32 -43.36
N PHE A 400 -12.30 9.43 -42.41
CA PHE A 400 -12.07 7.98 -42.54
C PHE A 400 -13.28 7.12 -42.15
N GLY A 401 -14.40 7.72 -41.74
CA GLY A 401 -15.58 7.02 -41.25
C GLY A 401 -15.44 6.54 -39.80
N ILE A 402 -16.38 5.72 -39.34
CA ILE A 402 -16.46 5.29 -37.93
C ILE A 402 -15.23 4.45 -37.56
N GLY A 403 -14.45 4.92 -36.58
CA GLY A 403 -13.29 4.23 -36.03
C GLY A 403 -13.58 3.55 -34.69
N ASN A 404 -12.80 2.53 -34.33
CA ASN A 404 -12.84 1.94 -32.99
C ASN A 404 -11.67 2.47 -32.14
N PHE A 405 -11.98 3.32 -31.16
CA PHE A 405 -11.00 3.98 -30.29
C PHE A 405 -11.09 3.56 -28.81
N ARG A 406 -11.66 2.39 -28.54
CA ARG A 406 -12.00 1.99 -27.17
C ARG A 406 -10.86 1.23 -26.49
N ARG A 407 -9.88 1.99 -26.00
CA ARG A 407 -8.64 1.48 -25.36
C ARG A 407 -8.44 1.99 -23.93
N GLN A 408 -9.50 2.44 -23.28
CA GLN A 408 -9.44 3.10 -21.96
C GLN A 408 -8.90 2.16 -20.86
N ALA A 409 -9.21 0.86 -20.95
CA ALA A 409 -8.73 -0.14 -19.99
C ALA A 409 -7.31 -0.62 -20.26
N ASP A 410 -6.69 -0.24 -21.39
CA ASP A 410 -5.44 -0.85 -21.85
C ASP A 410 -4.27 -0.65 -20.88
N VAL A 411 -4.20 0.55 -20.31
CA VAL A 411 -3.17 0.95 -19.35
C VAL A 411 -3.26 0.20 -18.01
N LEU A 412 -4.40 -0.45 -17.74
CA LEU A 412 -4.63 -1.18 -16.49
C LEU A 412 -3.99 -2.57 -16.48
N SER A 413 -3.47 -3.05 -17.60
CA SER A 413 -2.72 -4.31 -17.69
C SER A 413 -1.23 -4.04 -17.87
N GLN A 414 -0.38 -4.56 -16.99
CA GLN A 414 1.07 -4.36 -17.09
C GLN A 414 1.72 -5.35 -18.08
N GLY A 415 2.71 -4.90 -18.83
CA GLY A 415 3.54 -5.75 -19.69
C GLY A 415 3.01 -5.90 -21.11
N VAL A 416 3.62 -6.81 -21.87
CA VAL A 416 3.35 -6.98 -23.31
C VAL A 416 2.07 -7.77 -23.52
N ARG A 417 1.17 -7.25 -24.37
CA ARG A 417 -0.04 -7.94 -24.79
C ARG A 417 0.28 -8.89 -25.96
N ALA A 418 -0.15 -10.13 -25.85
CA ALA A 418 -0.08 -11.07 -26.97
C ALA A 418 -1.04 -10.62 -28.09
N LYS A 419 -0.62 -10.78 -29.35
CA LYS A 419 -1.45 -10.44 -30.51
C LYS A 419 -2.72 -11.29 -30.59
N VAL A 420 -2.62 -12.56 -30.20
CA VAL A 420 -3.73 -13.51 -30.14
C VAL A 420 -3.95 -13.89 -28.70
N TYR A 421 -5.19 -13.77 -28.23
CA TYR A 421 -5.55 -14.16 -26.88
C TYR A 421 -5.61 -15.69 -26.75
N GLN A 422 -4.95 -16.22 -25.73
CA GLN A 422 -5.06 -17.62 -25.33
C GLN A 422 -5.75 -17.71 -23.96
N LYS A 423 -6.75 -18.59 -23.83
CA LYS A 423 -7.47 -18.84 -22.57
C LYS A 423 -6.52 -19.22 -21.44
N LEU A 424 -6.75 -18.73 -20.23
CA LEU A 424 -5.84 -18.85 -19.09
C LEU A 424 -5.42 -20.28 -18.79
N LEU A 425 -6.37 -21.22 -18.74
CA LEU A 425 -6.10 -22.62 -18.40
C LEU A 425 -5.28 -23.37 -19.46
N MET A 426 -5.20 -22.84 -20.69
CA MET A 426 -4.44 -23.39 -21.81
C MET A 426 -3.01 -22.83 -21.88
N ARG A 427 -2.68 -21.82 -21.08
CA ARG A 427 -1.35 -21.18 -21.10
C ARG A 427 -0.32 -22.03 -20.37
N LYS A 428 0.96 -21.72 -20.63
CA LYS A 428 2.07 -22.22 -19.83
C LYS A 428 1.84 -21.89 -18.36
N ARG A 429 1.97 -22.90 -17.50
CA ARG A 429 1.81 -22.78 -16.04
C ARG A 429 3.17 -22.57 -15.37
N CYS A 430 3.15 -21.93 -14.21
CA CYS A 430 4.31 -21.80 -13.33
C CYS A 430 4.64 -23.15 -12.68
N GLU A 431 5.81 -23.24 -12.04
CA GLU A 431 6.13 -24.38 -11.17
C GLU A 431 5.11 -24.50 -10.03
N SER A 432 4.82 -25.75 -9.63
CA SER A 432 3.92 -26.04 -8.51
C SER A 432 4.48 -25.52 -7.18
N LEU A 433 3.59 -25.36 -6.19
CA LEU A 433 3.97 -24.92 -4.85
C LEU A 433 4.92 -25.94 -4.20
N GLU A 434 4.63 -27.23 -4.37
CA GLU A 434 5.37 -28.34 -3.78
C GLU A 434 6.81 -28.39 -4.30
N ASN A 435 6.99 -28.16 -5.61
CA ASN A 435 8.31 -28.06 -6.23
C ASN A 435 9.10 -26.85 -5.70
N ARG A 436 8.43 -25.71 -5.50
CA ARG A 436 9.06 -24.51 -4.94
C ARG A 436 9.46 -24.71 -3.48
N LEU A 437 8.58 -25.28 -2.65
CA LEU A 437 8.89 -25.62 -1.26
C LEU A 437 10.08 -26.59 -1.20
N GLY A 438 10.06 -27.65 -2.00
CA GLY A 438 11.17 -28.61 -2.10
C GLY A 438 12.49 -27.95 -2.49
N HIS A 439 12.49 -26.95 -3.38
CA HIS A 439 13.69 -26.20 -3.74
C HIS A 439 14.26 -25.38 -2.58
N TYR A 440 13.41 -24.72 -1.78
CA TYR A 440 13.87 -23.89 -0.66
C TYR A 440 14.25 -24.72 0.59
N VAL A 441 13.54 -25.83 0.85
CA VAL A 441 13.91 -26.79 1.91
C VAL A 441 15.28 -27.40 1.62
N LYS A 442 15.54 -27.84 0.38
CA LYS A 442 16.87 -28.35 -0.04
C LYS A 442 17.99 -27.32 0.14
N LYS A 443 17.66 -26.03 0.19
CA LYS A 443 18.61 -24.92 0.38
C LYS A 443 18.69 -24.40 1.82
N GLN A 444 17.98 -25.01 2.78
CA GLN A 444 17.90 -24.56 4.18
C GLN A 444 17.47 -23.09 4.31
N ARG A 445 16.47 -22.68 3.52
CA ARG A 445 15.95 -21.29 3.49
C ARG A 445 14.50 -21.16 3.95
N LEU A 446 13.93 -22.25 4.45
CA LEU A 446 12.59 -22.34 5.03
C LEU A 446 12.69 -22.81 6.47
#